data_AF-A0A7K7X784-F1
#
_entry.id   AF-A0A7K7X784-F1
#
_cell.length_a   1.000
_cell.length_b   1.000
_cell.length_c   1.000
_cell.angle_alpha   90.00
_cell.angle_beta   90.00
_cell.angle_gamma   90.00
#
_symmetry.space_group_name_H-M   'P 1'
#
loop_
_entity.id
_entity.type
_entity.pdbx_description
1 polymer ?
#
loop_
_entity_poly.entity_id
_entity_poly.type
_entity_poly.pdbx_seq_one_letter_code
_entity_poly.pdbx_strand_id
1 'polypeptide(L)'
;NEERLRQALEMLGKASRLLVRGRRLDEAALSLQKEKSIYKEIENYPTCYKKTIAQVLVHLHRNDYVAAERCVRESYSIPGFNGSEDCAALEQLLEGYDQQDQDQVSEVCNSPLFKYMDNDYAKLGLTLVVPGGGIKKKSPNAAQDKARGPAAVGSHADEEEDEYSGGLC
;
A
#
# COMPACT_ATOMS: atom_id res chain seq x y z
N ASN A 1 -14.18 13.41 30.35
CA ASN A 1 -12.76 13.49 29.91
C ASN A 1 -12.50 12.51 28.77
N GLU A 2 -13.07 11.30 28.83
CA GLU A 2 -12.92 10.24 27.82
C GLU A 2 -13.45 10.60 26.42
N GLU A 3 -14.60 11.28 26.31
CA GLU A 3 -15.16 11.73 25.02
C GLU A 3 -14.16 12.58 24.21
N ARG A 4 -13.47 13.49 24.91
CA ARG A 4 -12.46 14.38 24.32
C ARG A 4 -11.23 13.60 23.85
N LEU A 5 -10.83 12.56 24.60
CA LEU A 5 -9.72 11.70 24.22
C LEU A 5 -10.05 10.86 22.98
N ARG A 6 -11.27 10.30 22.89
CA ARG A 6 -11.74 9.59 21.70
C ARG A 6 -11.79 10.49 20.48
N GLN A 7 -12.32 11.70 20.61
CA GLN A 7 -12.32 12.68 19.53
C GLN A 7 -10.90 13.06 19.09
N ALA A 8 -9.98 13.28 20.03
CA ALA A 8 -8.58 13.57 19.71
C ALA A 8 -7.91 12.41 18.95
N LEU A 9 -8.13 11.16 19.39
CA LEU A 9 -7.63 9.96 18.71
C LEU A 9 -8.20 9.81 17.30
N GLU A 10 -9.49 10.07 17.11
CA GLU A 10 -10.12 10.04 15.78
C GLU A 10 -9.50 11.10 14.86
N MET A 11 -9.25 12.30 15.38
CA MET A 11 -8.60 13.37 14.63
C MET A 11 -7.15 13.04 14.28
N LEU A 12 -6.40 12.43 15.21
CA LEU A 12 -5.05 11.92 14.95
C LEU A 12 -5.08 10.86 13.85
N GLY A 13 -5.99 9.89 13.94
CA GLY A 13 -6.15 8.84 12.92
C GLY A 13 -6.48 9.38 11.53
N LYS A 14 -7.29 10.46 11.46
CA LYS A 14 -7.53 11.17 10.19
C LYS A 14 -6.26 11.87 9.69
N ALA A 15 -5.52 12.54 10.57
CA ALA A 15 -4.28 13.21 10.21
C ALA A 15 -3.22 12.22 9.68
N SER A 16 -3.02 11.08 10.34
CA SER A 16 -2.07 10.05 9.90
C SER A 16 -2.39 9.52 8.51
N ARG A 17 -3.68 9.24 8.22
CA ARG A 17 -4.12 8.81 6.88
C ARG A 17 -3.87 9.88 5.82
N LEU A 18 -4.15 11.15 6.14
CA LEU A 18 -3.87 12.27 5.24
C LEU A 18 -2.37 12.46 4.98
N LEU A 19 -1.52 12.27 5.99
CA LEU A 19 -0.06 12.36 5.83
C LEU A 19 0.47 11.26 4.89
N VAL A 20 -0.03 10.04 5.03
CA VAL A 20 0.29 8.90 4.14
C VAL A 20 -0.14 9.21 2.71
N ARG A 21 -1.38 9.68 2.54
CA ARG A 21 -1.93 10.08 1.24
C ARG A 21 -1.11 11.20 0.60
N GLY A 22 -0.65 12.15 1.41
CA GLY A 22 0.22 13.24 1.01
C GLY A 22 1.70 12.87 0.85
N ARG A 23 2.06 11.58 0.95
CA ARG A 23 3.45 11.06 0.87
C ARG A 23 4.43 11.68 1.88
N ARG A 24 3.93 12.26 2.97
CA ARG A 24 4.73 12.79 4.09
C ARG A 24 5.03 11.67 5.09
N LEU A 25 5.83 10.69 4.65
CA LEU A 25 6.02 9.42 5.35
C LEU A 25 6.74 9.58 6.70
N ASP A 26 7.69 10.51 6.81
CA ASP A 26 8.38 10.77 8.09
C ASP A 26 7.40 11.25 9.16
N GLU A 27 6.53 12.19 8.81
CA GLU A 27 5.52 12.73 9.71
C GLU A 27 4.42 11.72 10.00
N ALA A 28 4.04 10.90 9.01
CA ALA A 28 3.11 9.80 9.21
C ALA A 28 3.63 8.80 10.24
N ALA A 29 4.92 8.45 10.21
CA ALA A 29 5.52 7.54 11.19
C ALA A 29 5.45 8.10 12.62
N LEU A 30 5.75 9.40 12.79
CA LEU A 30 5.64 10.08 14.08
C LEU A 30 4.19 10.15 14.58
N SER A 31 3.25 10.46 13.68
CA SER A 31 1.82 10.55 14.01
C SER A 31 1.26 9.19 14.42
N LEU A 32 1.60 8.13 13.69
CA LEU A 32 1.22 6.75 14.02
C LEU A 32 1.83 6.27 15.34
N GLN A 33 3.07 6.64 15.65
CA GLN A 33 3.70 6.29 16.93
C GLN A 33 2.96 6.95 18.10
N LYS A 34 2.57 8.22 17.95
CA LYS A 34 1.77 8.93 18.97
C LYS A 34 0.41 8.26 19.17
N GLU A 35 -0.30 7.93 18.08
CA GLU A 35 -1.55 7.19 18.17
C GLU A 35 -1.39 5.85 18.89
N LYS A 36 -0.37 5.06 18.51
CA LYS A 36 -0.08 3.76 19.13
C LYS A 36 0.21 3.89 20.62
N SER A 37 0.97 4.90 21.05
CA SER A 37 1.24 5.14 22.47
C SER A 37 -0.04 5.40 23.25
N ILE A 38 -0.93 6.26 22.73
CA ILE A 38 -2.20 6.58 23.39
C ILE A 38 -3.13 5.36 23.39
N TYR A 39 -3.21 4.59 22.30
CA TYR A 39 -4.00 3.35 22.25
C TYR A 39 -3.48 2.29 23.23
N LYS A 40 -2.16 2.23 23.45
CA LYS A 40 -1.54 1.36 24.45
C LYS A 40 -1.89 1.79 25.87
N GLU A 41 -1.91 3.10 26.15
CA GLU A 41 -2.27 3.65 27.47
C GLU A 41 -3.73 3.37 27.84
N ILE A 42 -4.65 3.36 26.87
CA ILE A 42 -6.07 3.00 27.09
C ILE A 42 -6.35 1.51 26.90
N GLU A 43 -5.29 0.69 26.84
CA GLU A 43 -5.34 -0.79 26.74
C GLU A 43 -6.12 -1.31 25.51
N ASN A 44 -6.22 -0.51 24.45
CA ASN A 44 -6.81 -0.93 23.19
C ASN A 44 -5.76 -1.61 22.31
N TYR A 45 -5.33 -2.80 22.74
CA TYR A 45 -4.26 -3.57 22.10
C TYR A 45 -4.58 -3.97 20.64
N PRO A 46 -5.80 -4.41 20.28
CA PRO A 46 -6.11 -4.75 18.88
C PRO A 46 -5.88 -3.58 17.91
N THR A 47 -6.16 -2.35 18.35
CA THR A 47 -5.89 -1.17 17.52
C THR A 47 -4.39 -0.89 17.43
N CYS A 48 -3.62 -1.16 18.48
CA CYS A 48 -2.16 -1.03 18.45
C CYS A 48 -1.53 -1.93 17.37
N TYR A 49 -2.03 -3.15 17.18
CA TYR A 49 -1.50 -4.07 16.16
C TYR A 49 -1.67 -3.49 14.76
N LYS A 50 -2.86 -2.97 14.46
CA LYS A 50 -3.15 -2.26 13.20
C LYS A 50 -2.24 -1.06 12.99
N LYS A 51 -1.93 -0.31 14.05
CA LYS A 51 -0.98 0.82 13.97
C LYS A 51 0.43 0.34 13.71
N THR A 52 0.87 -0.78 14.29
CA THR A 52 2.15 -1.39 13.96
C THR A 52 2.24 -1.77 12.48
N ILE A 53 1.19 -2.38 11.92
CA ILE A 53 1.16 -2.71 10.49
C ILE A 53 1.32 -1.45 9.63
N ALA A 54 0.55 -0.40 9.93
CA ALA A 54 0.67 0.87 9.24
C ALA A 54 2.09 1.49 9.34
N GLN A 55 2.72 1.41 10.52
CA GLN A 55 4.10 1.90 10.71
C GLN A 55 5.11 1.13 9.86
N VAL A 56 5.03 -0.20 9.87
CA VAL A 56 5.92 -1.06 9.07
C VAL A 56 5.79 -0.70 7.59
N LEU A 57 4.57 -0.60 7.06
CA LEU A 57 4.35 -0.19 5.67
C LEU A 57 4.96 1.19 5.36
N VAL A 58 4.82 2.16 6.26
CA VAL A 58 5.42 3.49 6.09
C VAL A 58 6.95 3.43 6.07
N HIS A 59 7.57 2.66 6.96
CA HIS A 59 9.03 2.50 7.01
C HIS A 59 9.59 1.75 5.80
N LEU A 60 8.91 0.69 5.34
CA LEU A 60 9.31 -0.04 4.13
C LEU A 60 9.20 0.83 2.87
N HIS A 61 8.22 1.73 2.78
CA HIS A 61 8.14 2.74 1.70
C HIS A 61 9.23 3.81 1.78
N ARG A 62 9.83 4.02 2.95
CA ARG A 62 11.00 4.90 3.14
C ARG A 62 12.32 4.16 2.88
N ASN A 63 12.26 2.88 2.47
CA ASN A 63 13.42 1.99 2.36
C ASN A 63 14.22 1.87 3.67
N ASP A 64 13.55 2.04 4.80
CA ASP A 64 14.15 1.97 6.15
C ASP A 64 13.73 0.66 6.82
N TYR A 65 14.38 -0.43 6.42
CA TYR A 65 14.11 -1.77 6.94
C TYR A 65 14.39 -1.87 8.45
N VAL A 66 15.46 -1.23 8.92
CA VAL A 66 15.86 -1.26 10.33
C VAL A 66 14.79 -0.62 11.21
N ALA A 67 14.20 0.50 10.79
CA ALA A 67 13.09 1.09 11.53
C ALA A 67 11.82 0.24 11.46
N ALA A 68 11.55 -0.42 10.34
CA ALA A 68 10.41 -1.33 10.19
C ALA A 68 10.52 -2.53 11.14
N GLU A 69 11.67 -3.21 11.16
CA GLU A 69 11.97 -4.31 12.07
C GLU A 69 11.86 -3.88 13.54
N ARG A 70 12.41 -2.71 13.87
CA ARG A 70 12.30 -2.13 15.21
C ARG A 70 10.85 -1.92 15.64
N CYS A 71 9.97 -1.46 14.74
CA CYS A 71 8.56 -1.28 15.05
C CYS A 71 7.87 -2.60 15.44
N VAL A 72 8.20 -3.71 14.77
CA VAL A 72 7.68 -5.04 15.13
C VAL A 72 8.26 -5.48 16.47
N ARG A 73 9.58 -5.34 16.66
CA ARG A 73 10.27 -5.72 17.89
C ARG A 73 9.71 -5.01 19.13
N GLU A 74 9.47 -3.70 19.04
CA GLU A 74 8.85 -2.92 20.12
C GLU A 74 7.41 -3.38 20.42
N SER A 75 6.72 -3.90 19.42
CA SER A 75 5.33 -4.37 19.54
C SER A 75 5.20 -5.72 20.25
N TYR A 76 6.26 -6.54 20.33
CA TYR A 76 6.25 -7.77 21.14
C TYR A 76 5.98 -7.49 22.63
N SER A 77 6.26 -6.27 23.11
CA SER A 77 5.92 -5.84 24.46
C SER A 77 4.42 -5.61 24.69
N ILE A 78 3.60 -5.61 23.63
CA ILE A 78 2.17 -5.38 23.70
C ILE A 78 1.46 -6.72 24.00
N PRO A 79 0.64 -6.81 25.06
CA PRO A 79 -0.07 -8.03 25.41
C PRO A 79 -0.88 -8.58 24.24
N GLY A 80 -0.65 -9.84 23.87
CA GLY A 80 -1.38 -10.54 22.80
C GLY A 80 -0.82 -10.35 21.39
N PHE A 81 0.16 -9.46 21.16
CA PHE A 81 0.73 -9.25 19.83
C PHE A 81 1.46 -10.50 19.30
N ASN A 82 2.32 -11.12 20.11
CA ASN A 82 3.14 -12.28 19.69
C ASN A 82 2.31 -13.50 19.22
N GLY A 83 1.07 -13.65 19.70
CA GLY A 83 0.16 -14.73 19.30
C GLY A 83 -0.86 -14.32 18.25
N SER A 84 -0.80 -13.07 17.74
CA SER A 84 -1.75 -12.54 16.78
C SER A 84 -1.35 -12.86 15.34
N GLU A 85 -2.35 -12.96 14.47
CA GLU A 85 -2.14 -13.06 13.02
C GLU A 85 -1.40 -11.84 12.47
N ASP A 86 -1.57 -10.67 13.10
CA ASP A 86 -0.87 -9.43 12.74
C ASP A 86 0.66 -9.58 12.85
N CYS A 87 1.13 -10.24 13.91
CA CYS A 87 2.55 -10.46 14.13
C CYS A 87 3.13 -11.43 13.10
N ALA A 88 2.48 -12.57 12.89
CA ALA A 88 2.91 -13.55 11.89
C ALA A 88 2.96 -12.96 10.48
N ALA A 89 1.96 -12.16 10.10
CA ALA A 89 1.92 -11.50 8.81
C ALA A 89 3.03 -10.43 8.68
N LEU A 90 3.35 -9.71 9.75
CA LEU A 90 4.45 -8.72 9.73
C LEU A 90 5.83 -9.38 9.66
N GLU A 91 6.03 -10.50 10.34
CA GLU A 91 7.26 -11.29 10.23
C GLU A 91 7.46 -11.81 8.80
N GLN A 92 6.43 -12.39 8.20
CA GLN A 92 6.46 -12.85 6.80
C GLN A 92 6.71 -11.70 5.83
N LEU A 93 6.11 -10.53 6.08
CA LEU A 93 6.33 -9.33 5.26
C LEU A 93 7.79 -8.86 5.32
N LEU A 94 8.36 -8.78 6.52
CA LEU A 94 9.74 -8.35 6.72
C LEU A 94 10.72 -9.36 6.13
N GLU A 95 10.48 -10.66 6.33
CA GLU A 95 11.27 -11.74 5.75
C GLU A 95 11.30 -11.65 4.22
N GLY A 96 10.13 -11.54 3.57
CA GLY A 96 10.07 -11.39 2.12
C GLY A 96 10.73 -10.12 1.62
N TYR A 97 10.66 -9.02 2.37
CA TYR A 97 11.33 -7.77 2.02
C TYR A 97 12.87 -7.89 2.11
N ASP A 98 13.38 -8.57 3.14
CA ASP A 98 14.82 -8.83 3.35
C ASP A 98 15.39 -9.78 2.29
N GLN A 99 14.64 -10.83 1.94
CA GLN A 99 14.98 -11.79 0.89
C GLN A 99 14.80 -11.23 -0.53
N GLN A 100 14.26 -10.01 -0.66
CA GLN A 100 13.90 -9.38 -1.93
C GLN A 100 12.91 -10.22 -2.75
N ASP A 101 12.03 -10.97 -2.07
CA ASP A 101 10.96 -11.75 -2.67
C ASP A 101 9.71 -10.87 -2.84
N GLN A 102 9.53 -10.36 -4.06
CA GLN A 102 8.38 -9.53 -4.39
C GLN A 102 7.06 -10.33 -4.35
N ASP A 103 7.08 -11.62 -4.66
CA ASP A 103 5.87 -12.43 -4.73
C ASP A 103 5.34 -12.69 -3.31
N GLN A 104 6.23 -13.05 -2.37
CA GLN A 104 5.90 -13.19 -0.95
C GLN A 104 5.35 -11.89 -0.36
N VAL A 105 6.03 -10.76 -0.58
CA VAL A 105 5.57 -9.45 -0.09
C VAL A 105 4.20 -9.09 -0.68
N SER A 106 3.99 -9.38 -1.97
CA SER A 106 2.72 -9.11 -2.64
C SER A 106 1.60 -10.01 -2.11
N GLU A 107 1.88 -11.27 -1.80
CA GLU A 107 0.91 -12.20 -1.22
C GLU A 107 0.45 -11.73 0.17
N VAL A 108 1.40 -11.38 1.04
CA VAL A 108 1.10 -10.88 2.39
C VAL A 108 0.30 -9.58 2.34
N CYS A 109 0.72 -8.61 1.50
CA CYS A 109 -0.01 -7.36 1.28
C CYS A 109 -1.40 -7.56 0.66
N ASN A 110 -1.66 -8.71 0.03
CA ASN A 110 -2.97 -9.09 -0.53
C ASN A 110 -3.85 -9.89 0.43
N SER A 111 -3.36 -10.22 1.63
CA SER A 111 -4.17 -10.91 2.64
C SER A 111 -5.31 -10.02 3.15
N PRO A 112 -6.40 -10.61 3.67
CA PRO A 112 -7.52 -9.86 4.25
C PRO A 112 -7.08 -8.87 5.33
N LEU A 113 -6.03 -9.21 6.08
CA LEU A 113 -5.46 -8.41 7.16
C LEU A 113 -4.97 -7.03 6.66
N PHE A 114 -4.31 -6.99 5.49
CA PHE A 114 -3.85 -5.74 4.88
C PHE A 114 -4.95 -5.07 4.05
N LYS A 115 -5.79 -5.84 3.36
CA LYS A 115 -6.86 -5.31 2.49
C LYS A 115 -7.97 -4.59 3.26
N TYR A 116 -8.27 -5.01 4.49
CA TYR A 116 -9.29 -4.38 5.33
C TYR A 116 -8.75 -3.26 6.22
N MET A 117 -7.48 -2.88 6.06
CA MET A 117 -6.98 -1.64 6.64
C MET A 117 -7.63 -0.42 5.98
N ASP A 118 -7.45 0.77 6.57
CA ASP A 118 -7.87 1.99 5.92
C ASP A 118 -7.28 2.09 4.51
N ASN A 119 -8.08 2.61 3.57
CA ASN A 119 -7.77 2.67 2.15
C ASN A 119 -6.37 3.22 1.83
N ASP A 120 -5.91 4.23 2.57
CA ASP A 120 -4.59 4.82 2.35
C ASP A 120 -3.45 3.84 2.70
N TYR A 121 -3.59 3.04 3.77
CA TYR A 121 -2.61 2.03 4.14
C TYR A 121 -2.70 0.78 3.26
N ALA A 122 -3.91 0.35 2.89
CA ALA A 122 -4.10 -0.77 1.96
C ALA A 122 -3.46 -0.48 0.60
N LYS A 123 -3.65 0.74 0.06
CA LYS A 123 -2.96 1.20 -1.16
C LYS A 123 -1.46 1.29 -0.97
N LEU A 124 -0.99 1.69 0.21
CA LEU A 124 0.44 1.70 0.52
C LEU A 124 1.02 0.28 0.44
N GLY A 125 0.39 -0.71 1.07
CA GLY A 125 0.79 -2.12 0.98
C GLY A 125 0.82 -2.64 -0.46
N LEU A 126 -0.22 -2.38 -1.25
CA LEU A 126 -0.30 -2.82 -2.65
C LEU A 126 0.73 -2.16 -3.59
N THR A 127 1.27 -1.00 -3.21
CA THR A 127 2.29 -0.29 -3.98
C THR A 127 3.71 -0.51 -3.43
N LEU A 128 3.86 -1.39 -2.44
CA LEU A 128 5.16 -1.71 -1.87
C LEU A 128 5.98 -2.56 -2.84
N VAL A 129 7.23 -2.16 -3.03
CA VAL A 129 8.21 -2.85 -3.89
C VAL A 129 9.44 -3.16 -3.06
N VAL A 130 9.96 -4.38 -3.19
CA VAL A 130 11.19 -4.79 -2.49
C VAL A 130 12.42 -4.09 -3.07
N PRO A 131 13.42 -3.73 -2.24
CA PRO A 131 14.65 -3.11 -2.72
C PRO A 131 15.38 -4.09 -3.63
N GLY A 132 15.80 -3.66 -4.83
CA GLY A 132 16.47 -4.56 -5.78
C GLY A 132 15.53 -5.48 -6.57
N GLY A 133 14.26 -5.57 -6.19
CA GLY A 133 13.17 -6.18 -6.96
C GLY A 133 12.84 -5.30 -8.15
N GLY A 134 13.71 -5.33 -9.16
CA GLY A 134 13.51 -4.63 -10.41
C GLY A 134 12.15 -5.00 -10.98
N ILE A 135 11.24 -4.03 -10.97
CA ILE A 135 10.06 -4.06 -11.81
C ILE A 135 10.62 -4.27 -13.22
N LYS A 136 10.51 -5.49 -13.76
CA LYS A 136 10.62 -5.69 -15.19
C LYS A 136 9.44 -4.90 -15.76
N LYS A 137 9.66 -3.60 -16.04
CA LYS A 137 8.81 -2.83 -16.93
C LYS A 137 8.65 -3.73 -18.15
N LYS A 138 7.45 -4.26 -18.35
CA LYS A 138 7.06 -4.73 -19.68
C LYS A 138 7.19 -3.48 -20.56
N SER A 139 8.32 -3.39 -21.25
CA SER A 139 8.52 -2.45 -22.33
C SER A 139 7.34 -2.57 -23.29
N PRO A 140 6.79 -1.47 -23.79
CA PRO A 140 5.72 -1.52 -24.77
C PRO A 140 6.22 -2.30 -25.99
N ASN A 141 5.36 -3.21 -26.41
CA ASN A 141 5.52 -4.16 -27.49
C ASN A 141 6.12 -3.51 -28.76
N ALA A 142 7.36 -3.86 -29.10
CA ALA A 142 7.96 -3.61 -30.40
C ALA A 142 8.28 -4.96 -31.04
N ALA A 143 7.33 -5.48 -31.80
CA ALA A 143 7.53 -6.57 -32.75
C ALA A 143 6.62 -6.33 -33.96
N GLN A 144 7.04 -5.38 -34.80
CA GLN A 144 6.89 -5.54 -36.24
C GLN A 144 7.84 -6.66 -36.66
N ASP A 145 7.33 -7.75 -37.24
CA ASP A 145 7.90 -8.25 -38.51
C ASP A 145 6.91 -9.19 -39.22
N LYS A 146 6.52 -8.75 -40.41
CA LYS A 146 6.29 -9.49 -41.65
C LYS A 146 5.51 -10.81 -41.62
N ALA A 147 4.32 -10.74 -42.23
CA ALA A 147 3.98 -11.66 -43.32
C ALA A 147 2.93 -11.02 -44.24
N ARG A 148 3.20 -11.07 -45.55
CA ARG A 148 2.29 -11.43 -46.66
C ARG A 148 2.39 -10.48 -47.86
N GLY A 149 2.63 -11.12 -49.01
CA GLY A 149 2.99 -10.55 -50.31
C GLY A 149 1.86 -9.88 -51.10
N PRO A 150 2.04 -9.73 -52.43
CA PRO A 150 1.59 -8.56 -53.17
C PRO A 150 0.15 -8.61 -53.68
N ALA A 151 -0.40 -7.40 -53.76
CA ALA A 151 -1.51 -6.86 -54.55
C ALA A 151 -2.31 -7.82 -55.45
N ALA A 152 -3.63 -7.86 -55.19
CA ALA A 152 -4.65 -8.10 -56.20
C ALA A 152 -5.83 -7.15 -55.97
N VAL A 153 -6.25 -6.56 -57.09
CA VAL A 153 -7.27 -5.51 -57.31
C VAL A 153 -8.69 -6.00 -56.99
N GLY A 154 -9.54 -5.11 -56.48
CA GLY A 154 -11.00 -5.32 -56.40
C GLY A 154 -11.76 -4.14 -55.79
N SER A 155 -12.57 -3.48 -56.60
CA SER A 155 -13.31 -2.22 -56.41
C SER A 155 -14.61 -2.34 -55.58
N HIS A 156 -15.05 -1.23 -54.96
CA HIS A 156 -16.43 -0.69 -54.75
C HIS A 156 -16.38 0.35 -53.59
N ALA A 157 -16.53 1.68 -53.81
CA ALA A 157 -17.79 2.49 -53.95
C ALA A 157 -18.70 2.33 -52.71
N ASP A 158 -19.16 3.33 -51.94
CA ASP A 158 -19.50 4.76 -52.09
C ASP A 158 -19.34 5.44 -50.69
N GLU A 159 -18.89 6.70 -50.53
CA GLU A 159 -19.71 7.93 -50.31
C GLU A 159 -20.80 7.72 -49.22
N GLU A 160 -20.83 8.40 -48.06
CA GLU A 160 -21.14 9.81 -47.83
C GLU A 160 -21.14 10.09 -46.29
N GLU A 161 -20.79 11.33 -45.88
CA GLU A 161 -21.45 12.21 -44.88
C GLU A 161 -21.89 11.64 -43.49
N ASP A 162 -21.86 12.30 -42.33
CA ASP A 162 -21.68 13.70 -41.96
C ASP A 162 -21.43 13.79 -40.44
N GLU A 163 -20.65 14.82 -40.09
CA GLU A 163 -20.82 15.76 -38.97
C GLU A 163 -21.92 15.48 -37.92
N TYR A 164 -21.52 15.22 -36.67
CA TYR A 164 -22.34 15.57 -35.51
C TYR A 164 -21.50 16.13 -34.37
N SER A 165 -21.24 17.43 -34.45
CA SER A 165 -20.87 18.27 -33.30
C SER A 165 -22.13 18.70 -32.54
N GLY A 166 -22.05 18.74 -31.22
CA GLY A 166 -22.98 19.49 -30.36
C GLY A 166 -23.36 18.72 -29.10
N GLY A 167 -23.23 19.25 -27.89
CA GLY A 167 -22.85 20.58 -27.45
C GLY A 167 -22.99 20.61 -25.92
N LEU A 168 -22.16 21.41 -25.26
CA LEU A 168 -22.33 21.76 -23.86
C LEU A 168 -23.51 22.74 -23.71
N CYS A 169 -24.42 22.43 -22.79
CA CYS A 169 -25.15 23.41 -21.98
C CYS A 169 -25.60 22.71 -20.69
#